data_AF-A0AAD2ABR7-F1
#
_entry.id   AF-A0AAD2ABR7-F1
#
_cell.length_a   1.000
_cell.length_b   1.000
_cell.length_c   1.000
_cell.angle_alpha   90.00
_cell.angle_beta   90.00
_cell.angle_gamma   90.00
#
_symmetry.space_group_name_H-M   'P 1'
#
loop_
_entity.id
_entity.type
_entity.pdbx_description
1 polymer ?
#
loop_
_entity_poly.entity_id
_entity_poly.type
_entity_poly.pdbx_seq_one_letter_code
_entity_poly.pdbx_strand_id
1 'polypeptide(L)'
;MVQSMSMSTLAISQCSVICGANNEWRNSGQMKEIHIVFGVQKLYLCSHGRKTSSFAGQSDISRPGNVRVEAGWLFRGGDKGSELDASCERSESANEDILMFFFQLDLATRVQYALNVEQYEIAQELRNKLTEVESEVIKLQENRMGSASKSEVQDIAISLLRLRADLQNAIQSENYNLAAELRDEISKLEAESLAASVKVQAYENVQYAFRLGQKVKHKIFGYRAVICGMDPVCFESKSWMETANVKKLVRGPDQPFYQVLVNVHEDPNLLVAYVPEENLLTPNQQDMDRFDHPYVSFLFYGADAAGDLIPIKQLREKYNQPRHELPHDPQNEEDGKDA
;
A
#
# COMPACT_ATOMS: atom_id res chain seq x y z
N MET A 1 32.59 49.25 -13.50
CA MET A 1 33.78 49.21 -12.62
C MET A 1 33.28 48.82 -11.23
N VAL A 2 33.79 47.69 -10.74
CA VAL A 2 33.97 47.28 -9.34
C VAL A 2 32.73 46.88 -8.49
N GLN A 3 32.75 45.59 -8.18
CA GLN A 3 32.05 44.82 -7.15
C GLN A 3 32.14 45.42 -5.74
N SER A 4 31.21 45.03 -4.85
CA SER A 4 31.65 44.45 -3.56
C SER A 4 30.64 43.42 -3.08
N MET A 5 31.15 42.20 -2.89
CA MET A 5 30.50 41.08 -2.24
C MET A 5 30.79 41.15 -0.74
N SER A 6 29.86 40.68 0.09
CA SER A 6 30.13 40.38 1.50
C SER A 6 30.28 38.86 1.67
N MET A 7 31.49 38.43 2.05
CA MET A 7 31.82 37.10 2.56
C MET A 7 31.52 37.04 4.06
N SER A 8 31.13 35.88 4.61
CA SER A 8 31.89 35.01 5.55
C SER A 8 30.83 34.29 6.41
N THR A 9 30.91 33.04 6.87
CA THR A 9 32.05 32.19 7.24
C THR A 9 31.54 30.75 7.42
N LEU A 10 32.27 29.76 6.89
CA LEU A 10 32.08 28.33 7.12
C LEU A 10 32.87 27.92 8.37
N ALA A 11 32.26 27.12 9.26
CA ALA A 11 32.95 26.45 10.36
C ALA A 11 33.08 24.95 10.02
N ILE A 12 34.30 24.52 9.74
CA ILE A 12 34.70 23.11 9.67
C ILE A 12 35.37 22.78 11.00
N SER A 13 34.80 21.82 11.74
CA SER A 13 35.41 21.28 12.95
C SER A 13 36.01 19.91 12.65
N GLN A 14 37.34 19.87 12.64
CA GLN A 14 38.15 18.66 12.63
C GLN A 14 38.06 17.96 14.00
N CYS A 15 37.98 16.64 14.02
CA CYS A 15 38.44 15.86 15.16
C CYS A 15 39.20 14.62 14.69
N SER A 16 40.38 14.51 15.28
CA SER A 16 41.54 13.66 15.05
C SER A 16 41.32 12.15 15.07
N VAL A 17 42.03 11.51 14.15
CA VAL A 17 42.50 10.13 14.17
C VAL A 17 43.40 9.87 15.38
N ILE A 18 43.18 8.78 16.10
CA ILE A 18 44.19 8.14 16.96
C ILE A 18 44.27 6.67 16.55
N CYS A 19 45.41 6.30 15.97
CA CYS A 19 45.80 4.92 15.70
C CYS A 19 46.33 4.27 16.99
N GLY A 20 45.85 3.07 17.29
CA GLY A 20 46.44 2.16 18.27
C GLY A 20 46.41 0.74 17.72
N ALA A 21 47.56 0.24 17.28
CA ALA A 21 47.74 -1.16 16.89
C ALA A 21 48.24 -1.96 18.11
N ASN A 22 47.68 -3.16 18.32
CA ASN A 22 48.45 -4.40 18.44
C ASN A 22 47.54 -5.64 18.60
N ASN A 23 47.75 -6.55 17.64
CA ASN A 23 47.87 -8.00 17.69
C ASN A 23 46.70 -8.93 18.05
N GLU A 24 46.37 -9.72 17.01
CA GLU A 24 46.27 -11.18 17.00
C GLU A 24 45.25 -11.85 17.92
N TRP A 25 44.17 -12.35 17.29
CA TRP A 25 43.87 -13.78 17.36
C TRP A 25 43.23 -14.27 16.06
N ARG A 26 43.90 -15.28 15.47
CA ARG A 26 43.36 -16.16 14.45
C ARG A 26 42.13 -16.88 15.01
N ASN A 27 41.06 -16.93 14.23
CA ASN A 27 40.33 -18.17 14.07
C ASN A 27 39.70 -18.24 12.67
N SER A 28 40.05 -19.32 12.00
CA SER A 28 39.60 -19.75 10.68
C SER A 28 38.13 -20.15 10.70
N GLY A 29 37.33 -19.57 9.80
CA GLY A 29 36.03 -20.08 9.41
C GLY A 29 35.87 -19.93 7.91
N GLN A 30 35.91 -21.05 7.19
CA GLN A 30 35.73 -21.12 5.73
C GLN A 30 34.35 -20.55 5.34
N MET A 31 34.31 -19.43 4.62
CA MET A 31 33.13 -19.04 3.86
C MET A 31 33.15 -19.78 2.52
N LYS A 32 32.14 -20.64 2.31
CA LYS A 32 31.86 -21.24 1.00
C LYS A 32 31.26 -20.17 0.10
N GLU A 33 32.02 -19.81 -0.92
CA GLU A 33 31.60 -19.00 -2.06
C GLU A 33 30.54 -19.77 -2.86
N ILE A 34 29.30 -19.28 -2.86
CA ILE A 34 28.23 -19.80 -3.74
C ILE A 34 28.17 -18.89 -4.95
N HIS A 35 28.86 -19.28 -6.02
CA HIS A 35 28.63 -18.72 -7.35
C HIS A 35 27.29 -19.22 -7.89
N ILE A 36 26.32 -18.32 -8.08
CA ILE A 36 25.10 -18.61 -8.84
C ILE A 36 25.34 -18.17 -10.28
N VAL A 37 25.62 -19.15 -11.14
CA VAL A 37 25.71 -18.99 -12.59
C VAL A 37 24.32 -19.08 -13.20
N PHE A 38 23.95 -18.07 -14.00
CA PHE A 38 22.76 -18.08 -14.85
C PHE A 38 22.85 -19.20 -15.89
N GLY A 39 21.86 -20.10 -15.89
CA GLY A 39 21.76 -21.21 -16.85
C GLY A 39 20.33 -21.42 -17.32
N VAL A 40 20.07 -21.05 -18.56
CA VAL A 40 18.84 -21.25 -19.33
C VAL A 40 18.35 -22.71 -19.23
N GLN A 41 17.15 -22.91 -18.68
CA GLN A 41 16.60 -24.25 -18.48
C GLN A 41 15.96 -24.79 -19.77
N LYS A 42 16.70 -25.68 -20.43
CA LYS A 42 16.24 -26.53 -21.53
C LYS A 42 15.57 -27.78 -20.94
N LEU A 43 14.34 -28.04 -21.38
CA LEU A 43 13.55 -29.23 -21.03
C LEU A 43 14.29 -30.53 -21.40
N TYR A 44 14.40 -31.45 -20.45
CA TYR A 44 14.77 -32.85 -20.72
C TYR A 44 13.64 -33.78 -20.26
N LEU A 45 13.03 -34.47 -21.23
CA LEU A 45 12.24 -35.68 -21.01
C LEU A 45 13.14 -36.79 -20.49
N CYS A 46 12.69 -37.51 -19.47
CA CYS A 46 13.28 -38.79 -19.08
C CYS A 46 12.26 -39.91 -19.33
N SER A 47 12.52 -40.72 -20.36
CA SER A 47 11.84 -41.97 -20.65
C SER A 47 12.36 -43.07 -19.72
N HIS A 48 11.48 -43.68 -18.93
CA HIS A 48 11.77 -44.96 -18.28
C HIS A 48 11.02 -46.08 -18.98
N GLY A 49 11.76 -46.91 -19.71
CA GLY A 49 11.27 -48.14 -20.30
C GLY A 49 11.02 -49.20 -19.22
N ARG A 50 9.85 -49.83 -19.25
CA ARG A 50 9.59 -51.08 -18.53
C ARG A 50 9.16 -52.16 -19.50
N LYS A 51 9.81 -53.31 -19.31
CA LYS A 51 9.78 -54.51 -20.13
C LYS A 51 8.39 -55.14 -20.14
N THR A 52 8.04 -55.65 -21.31
CA THR A 52 6.87 -56.48 -21.57
C THR A 52 7.09 -57.89 -21.03
N SER A 53 6.07 -58.44 -20.35
CA SER A 53 5.86 -59.88 -20.24
C SER A 53 4.36 -60.14 -20.31
N SER A 54 3.96 -60.75 -21.41
CA SER A 54 2.62 -61.23 -21.70
C SER A 54 2.31 -62.51 -20.93
N PHE A 55 1.15 -62.57 -20.29
CA PHE A 55 0.40 -63.81 -20.12
C PHE A 55 -1.04 -63.59 -20.52
N ALA A 56 -1.47 -64.40 -21.49
CA ALA A 56 -2.85 -64.53 -21.93
C ALA A 56 -3.60 -65.51 -21.00
N GLY A 57 -4.84 -65.18 -20.66
CA GLY A 57 -5.78 -66.03 -19.95
C GLY A 57 -7.15 -65.36 -20.00
N GLN A 58 -8.19 -66.11 -20.37
CA GLN A 58 -9.39 -65.63 -21.04
C GLN A 58 -10.41 -64.92 -20.14
N SER A 59 -11.26 -64.17 -20.85
CA SER A 59 -12.43 -63.39 -20.48
C SER A 59 -13.54 -64.18 -19.79
N ASP A 60 -14.26 -63.51 -18.90
CA ASP A 60 -15.72 -63.60 -18.90
C ASP A 60 -16.37 -62.23 -18.82
N ILE A 61 -17.34 -62.06 -19.71
CA ILE A 61 -18.04 -60.83 -20.07
C ILE A 61 -19.24 -60.67 -19.13
N SER A 62 -19.37 -59.50 -18.50
CA SER A 62 -20.67 -58.93 -18.18
C SER A 62 -20.73 -57.47 -18.64
N ARG A 63 -21.84 -57.15 -19.32
CA ARG A 63 -22.13 -55.89 -20.02
C ARG A 63 -22.53 -54.76 -19.03
N PRO A 64 -22.59 -53.50 -19.48
CA PRO A 64 -22.17 -52.34 -18.70
C PRO A 64 -23.26 -51.83 -17.76
N GLY A 65 -22.87 -51.60 -16.50
CA GLY A 65 -23.58 -50.67 -15.64
C GLY A 65 -23.34 -49.25 -16.14
N ASN A 66 -24.41 -48.55 -16.49
CA ASN A 66 -24.39 -47.17 -16.97
C ASN A 66 -23.99 -46.25 -15.80
N VAL A 67 -22.69 -46.03 -15.59
CA VAL A 67 -22.22 -45.05 -14.60
C VAL A 67 -22.35 -43.67 -15.22
N ARG A 68 -23.52 -43.05 -15.02
CA ARG A 68 -23.71 -41.62 -15.17
C ARG A 68 -22.90 -40.95 -14.06
N VAL A 69 -21.73 -40.42 -14.40
CA VAL A 69 -21.00 -39.51 -13.51
C VAL A 69 -21.79 -38.21 -13.50
N GLU A 70 -22.65 -38.05 -12.50
CA GLU A 70 -23.27 -36.78 -12.17
C GLU A 70 -22.18 -35.94 -11.50
N ALA A 71 -21.64 -34.96 -12.24
CA ALA A 71 -20.91 -33.86 -11.63
C ALA A 71 -21.93 -33.09 -10.78
N GLY A 72 -22.08 -33.51 -9.53
CA GLY A 72 -22.88 -32.80 -8.54
C GLY A 72 -22.18 -31.49 -8.20
N TRP A 73 -22.44 -30.46 -8.99
CA TRP A 73 -22.36 -29.09 -8.51
C TRP A 73 -23.31 -29.02 -7.31
N LEU A 74 -22.77 -28.88 -6.10
CA LEU A 74 -23.56 -28.56 -4.92
C LEU A 74 -24.04 -27.12 -5.05
N PHE A 75 -24.95 -26.87 -5.99
CA PHE A 75 -25.90 -25.78 -5.86
C PHE A 75 -26.77 -26.13 -4.67
N ARG A 76 -26.39 -25.63 -3.49
CA ARG A 76 -27.30 -25.51 -2.36
C ARG A 76 -28.37 -24.51 -2.78
N GLY A 77 -29.41 -25.03 -3.42
CA GLY A 77 -30.67 -24.31 -3.61
C GLY A 77 -31.25 -24.00 -2.23
N GLY A 78 -31.18 -22.73 -1.86
CA GLY A 78 -31.84 -22.17 -0.69
C GLY A 78 -32.32 -20.78 -1.03
N ASP A 79 -33.61 -20.66 -1.37
CA ASP A 79 -34.32 -19.39 -1.30
C ASP A 79 -34.18 -18.83 0.11
N LYS A 80 -33.43 -17.73 0.26
CA LYS A 80 -33.51 -16.73 1.35
C LYS A 80 -32.62 -15.52 0.98
N GLY A 81 -33.28 -14.44 0.57
CA GLY A 81 -32.81 -13.07 0.32
C GLY A 81 -31.31 -12.80 0.19
N SER A 82 -30.85 -12.48 -1.04
CA SER A 82 -29.70 -11.61 -1.36
C SER A 82 -28.62 -11.50 -0.27
N GLU A 83 -28.02 -12.63 0.12
CA GLU A 83 -26.89 -12.63 1.04
C GLU A 83 -25.70 -12.07 0.25
N LEU A 84 -25.32 -10.82 0.55
CA LEU A 84 -24.16 -10.19 -0.04
C LEU A 84 -22.95 -11.07 0.27
N ASP A 85 -22.19 -11.44 -0.75
CA ASP A 85 -20.93 -12.18 -0.59
C ASP A 85 -19.79 -11.18 -0.31
N ALA A 86 -18.87 -11.52 0.59
CA ALA A 86 -17.75 -10.65 0.97
C ALA A 86 -16.86 -10.30 -0.24
N SER A 87 -16.91 -11.11 -1.31
CA SER A 87 -16.23 -10.86 -2.57
C SER A 87 -16.62 -9.54 -3.26
N CYS A 88 -17.75 -8.90 -2.90
CA CYS A 88 -18.09 -7.57 -3.41
C CYS A 88 -17.13 -6.47 -2.93
N GLU A 89 -16.42 -6.68 -1.82
CA GLU A 89 -15.42 -5.76 -1.27
C GLU A 89 -14.01 -6.03 -1.80
N ARG A 90 -13.83 -7.06 -2.64
CA ARG A 90 -12.57 -7.31 -3.32
C ARG A 90 -12.23 -6.14 -4.22
N SER A 91 -11.08 -5.53 -3.98
CA SER A 91 -10.58 -4.41 -4.77
C SER A 91 -9.28 -4.82 -5.44
N GLU A 92 -9.30 -4.85 -6.78
CA GLU A 92 -8.10 -5.10 -7.59
C GLU A 92 -7.12 -3.93 -7.46
N SER A 93 -7.62 -2.69 -7.37
CA SER A 93 -6.74 -1.52 -7.28
C SER A 93 -6.01 -1.42 -5.93
N ALA A 94 -6.67 -1.78 -4.82
CA ALA A 94 -6.02 -1.87 -3.51
C ALA A 94 -4.96 -2.97 -3.50
N ASN A 95 -5.24 -4.10 -4.16
CA ASN A 95 -4.26 -5.17 -4.31
C ASN A 95 -3.05 -4.71 -5.16
N GLU A 96 -3.30 -4.02 -6.28
CA GLU A 96 -2.25 -3.43 -7.11
C GLU A 96 -1.40 -2.41 -6.34
N ASP A 97 -2.01 -1.58 -5.50
CA ASP A 97 -1.31 -0.61 -4.65
C ASP A 97 -0.34 -1.28 -3.67
N ILE A 98 -0.75 -2.42 -3.10
CA ILE A 98 0.11 -3.22 -2.22
C ILE A 98 1.25 -3.86 -3.02
N LEU A 99 0.95 -4.44 -4.19
CA LEU A 99 1.96 -5.05 -5.06
C LEU A 99 2.99 -4.02 -5.56
N MET A 100 2.52 -2.83 -5.90
CA MET A 100 3.37 -1.73 -6.35
C MET A 100 4.28 -1.25 -5.21
N PHE A 101 3.75 -1.16 -3.99
CA PHE A 101 4.54 -0.88 -2.80
C PHE A 101 5.63 -1.95 -2.57
N PHE A 102 5.32 -3.23 -2.78
CA PHE A 102 6.35 -4.28 -2.72
C PHE A 102 7.44 -4.14 -3.76
N PHE A 103 7.08 -3.75 -4.99
CA PHE A 103 8.06 -3.52 -6.03
C PHE A 103 9.01 -2.37 -5.68
N GLN A 104 8.48 -1.29 -5.11
CA GLN A 104 9.29 -0.17 -4.61
C GLN A 104 10.24 -0.61 -3.49
N LEU A 105 9.77 -1.41 -2.53
CA LEU A 105 10.60 -1.95 -1.45
C LEU A 105 11.72 -2.86 -1.96
N ASP A 106 11.41 -3.74 -2.91
CA ASP A 106 12.39 -4.65 -3.53
C ASP A 106 13.46 -3.86 -4.29
N LEU A 107 13.07 -2.89 -5.11
CA LEU A 107 14.02 -2.00 -5.81
C LEU A 107 14.90 -1.23 -4.82
N ALA A 108 14.32 -0.62 -3.79
CA ALA A 108 15.09 0.11 -2.76
C ALA A 108 16.10 -0.80 -2.05
N THR A 109 15.70 -2.03 -1.74
CA THR A 109 16.58 -3.03 -1.10
C THR A 109 17.74 -3.42 -2.03
N ARG A 110 17.46 -3.64 -3.33
CA ARG A 110 18.50 -3.95 -4.33
C ARG A 110 19.45 -2.78 -4.56
N VAL A 111 18.95 -1.54 -4.56
CA VAL A 111 19.79 -0.33 -4.59
C VAL A 111 20.73 -0.33 -3.39
N GLN A 112 20.22 -0.53 -2.17
CA GLN A 112 21.04 -0.54 -0.97
C GLN A 112 22.09 -1.66 -1.01
N TYR A 113 21.70 -2.86 -1.47
CA TYR A 113 22.62 -3.98 -1.64
C TYR A 113 23.73 -3.66 -2.65
N ALA A 114 23.40 -3.12 -3.83
CA ALA A 114 24.38 -2.76 -4.85
C ALA A 114 25.36 -1.69 -4.34
N LEU A 115 24.88 -0.71 -3.56
CA LEU A 115 25.74 0.29 -2.90
C LEU A 115 26.68 -0.35 -1.88
N ASN A 116 26.20 -1.32 -1.09
CA ASN A 116 27.02 -2.03 -0.10
C ASN A 116 28.11 -2.90 -0.75
N VAL A 117 27.89 -3.35 -2.00
CA VAL A 117 28.85 -4.13 -2.80
C VAL A 117 29.66 -3.23 -3.75
N GLU A 118 29.53 -1.90 -3.63
CA GLU A 118 30.23 -0.89 -4.44
C GLU A 118 29.98 -0.99 -5.95
N GLN A 119 28.83 -1.56 -6.36
CA GLN A 119 28.38 -1.64 -7.76
C GLN A 119 27.56 -0.39 -8.12
N TYR A 120 28.24 0.74 -8.28
CA TYR A 120 27.59 2.05 -8.43
C TYR A 120 26.81 2.20 -9.74
N GLU A 121 27.26 1.62 -10.85
CA GLU A 121 26.55 1.67 -12.13
C GLU A 121 25.19 0.96 -12.04
N ILE A 122 25.17 -0.22 -11.42
CA ILE A 122 23.95 -1.01 -11.19
C ILE A 122 23.03 -0.28 -10.21
N ALA A 123 23.59 0.27 -9.12
CA ALA A 123 22.83 1.05 -8.17
C ALA A 123 22.16 2.27 -8.84
N GLN A 124 22.85 2.95 -9.76
CA GLN A 124 22.29 4.08 -10.50
C GLN A 124 21.18 3.64 -11.46
N GLU A 125 21.35 2.54 -12.17
CA GLU A 125 20.30 1.99 -13.04
C GLU A 125 19.03 1.65 -12.24
N LEU A 126 19.20 0.98 -11.09
CA LEU A 126 18.08 0.63 -10.22
C LEU A 126 17.40 1.86 -9.62
N ARG A 127 18.16 2.91 -9.28
CA ARG A 127 17.60 4.19 -8.84
C ARG A 127 16.76 4.85 -9.93
N ASN A 128 17.24 4.86 -11.18
CA ASN A 128 16.49 5.44 -12.30
C ASN A 128 15.16 4.69 -12.50
N LYS A 129 15.18 3.35 -12.43
CA LYS A 129 13.96 2.53 -12.49
C LYS A 129 13.02 2.81 -11.32
N LEU A 130 13.55 2.96 -10.11
CA LEU A 130 12.74 3.33 -8.94
C LEU A 130 12.05 4.69 -9.15
N THR A 131 12.78 5.70 -9.63
CA THR A 131 12.20 7.03 -9.90
C THR A 131 11.15 7.00 -11.02
N GLU A 132 11.35 6.17 -12.04
CA GLU A 132 10.36 5.97 -13.11
C GLU A 132 9.07 5.38 -12.53
N VAL A 133 9.19 4.32 -11.73
CA VAL A 133 8.06 3.68 -11.05
C VAL A 133 7.34 4.67 -10.13
N GLU A 134 8.06 5.38 -9.28
CA GLU A 134 7.47 6.40 -8.39
C GLU A 134 6.68 7.44 -9.19
N SER A 135 7.19 7.89 -10.34
CA SER A 135 6.49 8.85 -11.18
C SER A 135 5.20 8.29 -11.80
N GLU A 136 5.19 7.02 -12.20
CA GLU A 136 3.99 6.36 -12.75
C GLU A 136 2.95 6.09 -11.65
N VAL A 137 3.38 5.72 -10.44
CA VAL A 137 2.49 5.55 -9.29
C VAL A 137 1.78 6.85 -8.94
N ILE A 138 2.52 7.97 -8.92
CA ILE A 138 1.94 9.29 -8.67
C ILE A 138 0.88 9.61 -9.73
N LYS A 139 1.18 9.39 -11.02
CA LYS A 139 0.22 9.63 -12.11
C LYS A 139 -1.05 8.77 -11.97
N LEU A 140 -0.91 7.49 -11.66
CA LEU A 140 -2.05 6.60 -11.46
C LEU A 140 -2.90 7.02 -10.26
N GLN A 141 -2.25 7.43 -9.17
CA GLN A 141 -2.93 7.94 -7.99
C GLN A 141 -3.68 9.24 -8.27
N GLU A 142 -3.09 10.18 -8.99
CA GLU A 142 -3.74 11.43 -9.41
C GLU A 142 -4.94 11.16 -10.33
N ASN A 143 -4.81 10.24 -11.28
CA ASN A 143 -5.91 9.84 -12.15
C ASN A 143 -7.09 9.24 -11.36
N ARG A 144 -6.82 8.50 -10.28
CA ARG A 144 -7.85 7.91 -9.40
C ARG A 144 -8.50 8.93 -8.47
N MET A 145 -7.72 9.85 -7.90
CA MET A 145 -8.21 10.89 -6.98
C MET A 145 -9.19 11.87 -7.67
N GLY A 146 -9.21 11.87 -9.00
CA GLY A 146 -9.83 12.96 -9.76
C GLY A 146 -8.96 14.21 -9.64
N SER A 147 -9.21 15.20 -10.49
CA SER A 147 -8.32 16.34 -10.74
C SER A 147 -7.88 17.19 -9.54
N ALA A 148 -8.38 16.93 -8.33
CA ALA A 148 -8.07 17.59 -7.06
C ALA A 148 -6.63 17.30 -6.58
N SER A 149 -5.67 17.55 -7.45
CA SER A 149 -4.24 17.50 -7.16
C SER A 149 -3.80 18.85 -6.60
N LYS A 150 -2.71 18.82 -5.85
CA LYS A 150 -1.96 20.02 -5.48
C LYS A 150 -1.59 20.86 -6.71
N SER A 151 -1.40 20.23 -7.88
CA SER A 151 -1.16 20.89 -9.17
C SER A 151 -2.37 21.71 -9.62
N GLU A 152 -3.60 21.21 -9.49
CA GLU A 152 -4.81 21.95 -9.88
C GLU A 152 -5.01 23.19 -8.99
N VAL A 153 -4.74 23.08 -7.68
CA VAL A 153 -4.75 24.25 -6.78
C VAL A 153 -3.69 25.27 -7.18
N GLN A 154 -2.50 24.81 -7.61
CA GLN A 154 -1.45 25.68 -8.14
C GLN A 154 -1.86 26.32 -9.48
N ASP A 155 -2.48 25.58 -10.38
CA ASP A 155 -2.94 26.06 -11.68
C ASP A 155 -4.08 27.08 -11.53
N ILE A 156 -5.01 26.85 -10.59
CA ILE A 156 -6.04 27.81 -10.20
C ILE A 156 -5.40 29.07 -9.60
N ALA A 157 -4.38 28.93 -8.75
CA ALA A 157 -3.67 30.09 -8.21
C ALA A 157 -2.95 30.89 -9.31
N ILE A 158 -2.33 30.22 -10.28
CA ILE A 158 -1.67 30.85 -11.42
C ILE A 158 -2.70 31.57 -12.30
N SER A 159 -3.83 30.94 -12.60
CA SER A 159 -4.90 31.55 -13.41
C SER A 159 -5.50 32.77 -12.71
N LEU A 160 -5.71 32.69 -11.39
CA LEU A 160 -6.16 33.80 -10.56
C LEU A 160 -5.20 34.99 -10.62
N LEU A 161 -3.89 34.75 -10.55
CA LEU A 161 -2.88 35.80 -10.68
C LEU A 161 -2.91 36.47 -12.07
N ARG A 162 -3.11 35.68 -13.13
CA ARG A 162 -3.25 36.21 -14.50
C ARG A 162 -4.48 37.11 -14.63
N LEU A 163 -5.65 36.63 -14.21
CA LEU A 163 -6.90 37.40 -14.26
C LEU A 163 -6.81 38.69 -13.44
N ARG A 164 -6.14 38.67 -12.28
CA ARG A 164 -5.91 39.88 -11.48
C ARG A 164 -5.02 40.89 -12.21
N ALA A 165 -4.01 40.44 -12.96
CA ALA A 165 -3.19 41.33 -13.78
C ALA A 165 -4.00 41.90 -14.95
N ASP A 166 -4.81 41.09 -15.62
CA ASP A 166 -5.68 41.53 -16.71
C ASP A 166 -6.74 42.53 -16.22
N LEU A 167 -7.29 42.31 -15.03
CA LEU A 167 -8.21 43.25 -14.37
C LEU A 167 -7.53 44.60 -14.14
N GLN A 168 -6.28 44.61 -13.67
CA GLN A 168 -5.52 45.85 -13.50
C GLN A 168 -5.29 46.57 -14.84
N ASN A 169 -4.98 45.83 -15.91
CA ASN A 169 -4.82 46.39 -17.26
C ASN A 169 -6.14 46.96 -17.81
N ALA A 170 -7.27 46.28 -17.59
CA ALA A 170 -8.60 46.76 -18.01
C ALA A 170 -8.99 48.05 -17.29
N ILE A 171 -8.66 48.16 -15.99
CA ILE A 171 -8.86 49.39 -15.21
C ILE A 171 -7.97 50.53 -15.74
N GLN A 172 -6.70 50.26 -16.03
CA GLN A 172 -5.77 51.27 -16.57
C GLN A 172 -6.16 51.77 -17.97
N SER A 173 -6.79 50.92 -18.77
CA SER A 173 -7.31 51.25 -20.10
C SER A 173 -8.74 51.79 -20.09
N GLU A 174 -9.31 52.06 -18.90
CA GLU A 174 -10.67 52.57 -18.70
C GLU A 174 -11.77 51.68 -19.30
N ASN A 175 -11.48 50.39 -19.53
CA ASN A 175 -12.45 49.43 -20.04
C ASN A 175 -13.21 48.77 -18.88
N TYR A 176 -14.18 49.49 -18.34
CA TYR A 176 -14.93 49.05 -17.15
C TYR A 176 -15.85 47.85 -17.41
N ASN A 177 -16.30 47.64 -18.64
CA ASN A 177 -17.13 46.47 -18.99
C ASN A 177 -16.31 45.18 -18.83
N LEU A 178 -15.13 45.13 -19.43
CA LEU A 178 -14.20 44.00 -19.29
C LEU A 178 -13.75 43.82 -17.83
N ALA A 179 -13.53 44.91 -17.11
CA ALA A 179 -13.17 44.83 -15.68
C ALA A 179 -14.30 44.25 -14.80
N ALA A 180 -15.57 44.39 -15.19
CA ALA A 180 -16.68 43.75 -14.49
C ALA A 180 -16.69 42.24 -14.76
N GLU A 181 -16.56 41.82 -16.02
CA GLU A 181 -16.47 40.41 -16.40
C GLU A 181 -15.31 39.69 -15.69
N LEU A 182 -14.12 40.29 -15.70
CA LEU A 182 -12.95 39.74 -15.02
C LEU A 182 -13.15 39.62 -13.50
N ARG A 183 -13.89 40.54 -12.86
CA ARG A 183 -14.22 40.42 -11.43
C ARG A 183 -15.16 39.25 -11.15
N ASP A 184 -16.14 39.03 -12.01
CA ASP A 184 -17.08 37.91 -11.88
C ASP A 184 -16.34 36.58 -12.05
N GLU A 185 -15.42 36.49 -13.03
CA GLU A 185 -14.55 35.33 -13.24
C GLU A 185 -13.62 35.06 -12.04
N ILE A 186 -12.98 36.11 -11.52
CA ILE A 186 -12.15 36.01 -10.31
C ILE A 186 -12.99 35.49 -9.15
N SER A 187 -14.19 36.06 -8.91
CA SER A 187 -15.05 35.65 -7.80
C SER A 187 -15.46 34.19 -7.91
N LYS A 188 -15.75 33.72 -9.13
CA LYS A 188 -16.06 32.31 -9.41
C LYS A 188 -14.87 31.40 -9.12
N LEU A 189 -13.68 31.73 -9.64
CA LEU A 189 -12.47 30.94 -9.42
C LEU A 189 -12.00 30.97 -7.97
N GLU A 190 -12.20 32.07 -7.24
CA GLU A 190 -11.94 32.13 -5.80
C GLU A 190 -12.88 31.19 -5.04
N ALA A 191 -14.16 31.13 -5.38
CA ALA A 191 -15.10 30.19 -4.77
C ALA A 191 -14.69 28.73 -5.05
N GLU A 192 -14.29 28.41 -6.28
CA GLU A 192 -13.79 27.08 -6.66
C GLU A 192 -12.48 26.74 -5.93
N SER A 193 -11.54 27.69 -5.85
CA SER A 193 -10.27 27.54 -5.14
C SER A 193 -10.47 27.31 -3.64
N LEU A 194 -11.37 28.07 -3.01
CA LEU A 194 -11.71 27.90 -1.61
C LEU A 194 -12.37 26.54 -1.36
N ALA A 195 -13.32 26.12 -2.20
CA ALA A 195 -13.96 24.81 -2.10
C ALA A 195 -12.94 23.67 -2.24
N ALA A 196 -12.01 23.76 -3.20
CA ALA A 196 -10.93 22.80 -3.39
C ALA A 196 -9.97 22.79 -2.19
N SER A 197 -9.58 23.96 -1.67
CA SER A 197 -8.71 24.07 -0.50
C SER A 197 -9.34 23.49 0.77
N VAL A 198 -10.63 23.74 1.00
CA VAL A 198 -11.36 23.14 2.13
C VAL A 198 -11.40 21.62 2.00
N LYS A 199 -11.61 21.10 0.78
CA LYS A 199 -11.62 19.66 0.52
C LYS A 199 -10.25 19.02 0.77
N VAL A 200 -9.16 19.62 0.30
CA VAL A 200 -7.79 19.15 0.56
C VAL A 200 -7.47 19.20 2.05
N GLN A 201 -7.82 20.30 2.73
CA GLN A 201 -7.60 20.43 4.17
C GLN A 201 -8.41 19.39 4.97
N ALA A 202 -9.62 19.06 4.51
CA ALA A 202 -10.42 17.99 5.11
C ALA A 202 -9.71 16.64 4.96
N TYR A 203 -9.08 16.36 3.82
CA TYR A 203 -8.31 15.13 3.57
C TYR A 203 -7.06 15.02 4.43
N GLU A 204 -6.32 16.11 4.60
CA GLU A 204 -5.11 16.14 5.44
C GLU A 204 -5.42 15.94 6.94
N ASN A 205 -6.57 16.44 7.39
CA ASN A 205 -6.96 16.41 8.81
C ASN A 205 -8.00 15.31 9.13
N VAL A 206 -8.12 14.28 8.29
CA VAL A 206 -9.01 13.15 8.57
C VAL A 206 -8.58 12.45 9.85
N GLN A 207 -9.53 12.29 10.76
CA GLN A 207 -9.37 11.43 11.93
C GLN A 207 -9.79 10.01 11.55
N TYR A 208 -8.83 9.09 11.62
CA TYR A 208 -9.04 7.67 11.41
C TYR A 208 -9.46 7.00 12.73
N ALA A 209 -10.55 6.23 12.71
CA ALA A 209 -10.99 5.46 13.87
C ALA A 209 -10.05 4.29 14.20
N PHE A 210 -9.37 3.77 13.18
CA PHE A 210 -8.47 2.63 13.31
C PHE A 210 -7.03 2.96 12.89
N ARG A 211 -6.07 2.24 13.49
CA ARG A 211 -4.63 2.41 13.22
C ARG A 211 -4.11 1.40 12.20
N LEU A 212 -3.00 1.74 11.53
CA LEU A 212 -2.25 0.76 10.72
C LEU A 212 -1.79 -0.41 11.58
N GLY A 213 -1.97 -1.62 11.07
CA GLY A 213 -1.61 -2.87 11.75
C GLY A 213 -2.62 -3.36 12.78
N GLN A 214 -3.69 -2.59 13.04
CA GLN A 214 -4.76 -3.04 13.94
C GLN A 214 -5.51 -4.23 13.35
N LYS A 215 -5.77 -5.24 14.17
CA LYS A 215 -6.72 -6.31 13.86
C LYS A 215 -8.14 -5.77 14.01
N VAL A 216 -8.96 -6.00 12.99
CA VAL A 216 -10.35 -5.57 12.91
C VAL A 216 -11.23 -6.73 12.48
N LYS A 217 -12.53 -6.60 12.74
CA LYS A 217 -13.55 -7.54 12.28
C LYS A 217 -14.59 -6.81 11.45
N HIS A 218 -14.98 -7.39 10.33
CA HIS A 218 -16.02 -6.84 9.49
C HIS A 218 -17.40 -6.98 10.16
N LYS A 219 -18.19 -5.91 10.19
CA LYS A 219 -19.49 -5.84 10.88
C LYS A 219 -20.56 -6.73 10.26
N ILE A 220 -20.60 -6.81 8.92
CA ILE A 220 -21.63 -7.52 8.16
C ILE A 220 -21.17 -8.97 7.89
N PHE A 221 -20.09 -9.13 7.13
CA PHE A 221 -19.51 -10.43 6.76
C PHE A 221 -18.78 -11.16 7.89
N GLY A 222 -18.38 -10.48 8.96
CA GLY A 222 -17.80 -11.13 10.14
C GLY A 222 -16.35 -11.58 9.99
N TYR A 223 -15.67 -11.31 8.87
CA TYR A 223 -14.28 -11.75 8.69
C TYR A 223 -13.29 -10.90 9.52
N ARG A 224 -12.18 -11.50 9.94
CA ARG A 224 -11.03 -10.89 10.59
C ARG A 224 -10.03 -10.42 9.56
N ALA A 225 -9.56 -9.22 9.77
CA ALA A 225 -8.63 -8.56 8.88
C ALA A 225 -7.62 -7.71 9.66
N VAL A 226 -6.52 -7.35 9.00
CA VAL A 226 -5.57 -6.35 9.49
C VAL A 226 -5.53 -5.18 8.54
N ILE A 227 -5.56 -3.97 9.10
CA ILE A 227 -5.43 -2.74 8.32
C ILE A 227 -3.98 -2.59 7.83
N CYS A 228 -3.80 -2.52 6.51
CA CYS A 228 -2.50 -2.25 5.88
C CYS A 228 -2.45 -0.91 5.15
N GLY A 229 -3.59 -0.28 4.88
CA GLY A 229 -3.66 1.04 4.24
C GLY A 229 -4.92 1.79 4.64
N MET A 230 -4.89 3.10 4.45
CA MET A 230 -5.98 4.02 4.83
C MET A 230 -6.04 5.16 3.84
N ASP A 231 -7.25 5.46 3.38
CA ASP A 231 -7.55 6.53 2.45
C ASP A 231 -8.59 7.47 3.08
N PRO A 232 -8.45 8.80 2.94
CA PRO A 232 -9.37 9.76 3.54
C PRO A 232 -10.78 9.70 2.92
N VAL A 233 -10.87 9.25 1.65
CA VAL A 233 -12.10 9.05 0.88
C VAL A 233 -11.96 7.83 -0.01
N CYS A 234 -13.07 7.37 -0.58
CA CYS A 234 -13.05 6.28 -1.56
C CYS A 234 -12.30 6.69 -2.84
N PHE A 235 -11.16 6.03 -3.13
CA PHE A 235 -10.42 6.20 -4.40
C PHE A 235 -10.76 5.16 -5.46
N GLU A 236 -11.75 4.31 -5.20
CA GLU A 236 -12.16 3.25 -6.11
C GLU A 236 -13.05 3.72 -7.26
N SER A 237 -13.10 2.90 -8.30
CA SER A 237 -13.92 3.14 -9.49
C SER A 237 -15.41 3.21 -9.17
N LYS A 238 -16.18 3.96 -9.99
CA LYS A 238 -17.64 4.03 -9.84
C LYS A 238 -18.32 2.67 -9.97
N SER A 239 -17.80 1.79 -10.84
CA SER A 239 -18.26 0.40 -10.99
C SER A 239 -18.03 -0.42 -9.73
N TRP A 240 -16.88 -0.26 -9.09
CA TRP A 240 -16.61 -0.93 -7.82
C TRP A 240 -17.53 -0.40 -6.72
N MET A 241 -17.70 0.92 -6.59
CA MET A 241 -18.59 1.53 -5.60
C MET A 241 -20.05 1.05 -5.73
N GLU A 242 -20.51 0.77 -6.94
CA GLU A 242 -21.84 0.19 -7.18
C GLU A 242 -21.92 -1.26 -6.74
N THR A 243 -20.88 -2.05 -7.02
CA THR A 243 -20.78 -3.46 -6.61
C THR A 243 -20.71 -3.60 -5.09
N ALA A 244 -19.87 -2.80 -4.43
CA ALA A 244 -19.72 -2.74 -2.99
C ALA A 244 -20.87 -1.96 -2.30
N ASN A 245 -21.87 -1.49 -3.05
CA ASN A 245 -23.05 -0.77 -2.55
C ASN A 245 -22.71 0.46 -1.68
N VAL A 246 -21.62 1.17 -1.99
CA VAL A 246 -21.14 2.34 -1.23
C VAL A 246 -22.18 3.45 -1.10
N LYS A 247 -23.05 3.61 -2.12
CA LYS A 247 -24.14 4.61 -2.09
C LYS A 247 -25.22 4.33 -1.05
N LYS A 248 -25.33 3.09 -0.54
CA LYS A 248 -26.30 2.70 0.49
C LYS A 248 -25.76 2.89 1.91
N LEU A 249 -24.47 3.18 2.04
CA LEU A 249 -23.82 3.46 3.32
C LEU A 249 -24.35 4.76 3.92
N VAL A 250 -24.33 4.85 5.25
CA VAL A 250 -24.89 6.03 5.94
C VAL A 250 -24.01 7.25 5.70
N ARG A 251 -22.69 7.07 5.71
CA ARG A 251 -21.71 8.13 5.46
C ARG A 251 -21.27 8.26 3.99
N GLY A 252 -21.71 7.33 3.13
CA GLY A 252 -21.40 7.35 1.70
C GLY A 252 -19.90 7.21 1.37
N PRO A 253 -19.42 7.77 0.24
CA PRO A 253 -18.02 7.66 -0.21
C PRO A 253 -17.07 8.70 0.42
N ASP A 254 -17.59 9.73 1.08
CA ASP A 254 -16.81 10.83 1.68
C ASP A 254 -16.31 10.50 3.10
N GLN A 255 -16.32 9.23 3.47
CA GLN A 255 -15.75 8.71 4.72
C GLN A 255 -14.38 8.06 4.47
N PRO A 256 -13.59 7.81 5.53
CA PRO A 256 -12.35 7.06 5.39
C PRO A 256 -12.62 5.62 4.94
N PHE A 257 -11.76 5.13 4.04
CA PHE A 257 -11.73 3.75 3.59
C PHE A 257 -10.41 3.11 3.99
N TYR A 258 -10.45 1.81 4.25
CA TYR A 258 -9.31 1.04 4.68
C TYR A 258 -9.01 -0.07 3.70
N GLN A 259 -7.73 -0.23 3.39
CA GLN A 259 -7.20 -1.41 2.72
C GLN A 259 -6.87 -2.43 3.81
N VAL A 260 -7.53 -3.57 3.76
CA VAL A 260 -7.39 -4.61 4.79
C VAL A 260 -6.97 -5.93 4.16
N LEU A 261 -6.06 -6.62 4.85
CA LEU A 261 -5.69 -7.99 4.55
C LEU A 261 -6.64 -8.89 5.33
N VAL A 262 -7.30 -9.84 4.67
CA VAL A 262 -8.22 -10.76 5.31
C VAL A 262 -7.49 -12.04 5.68
N ASN A 263 -7.84 -12.66 6.81
CA ASN A 263 -7.21 -13.93 7.21
C ASN A 263 -7.57 -15.05 6.22
N VAL A 264 -6.56 -15.75 5.70
CA VAL A 264 -6.72 -16.81 4.69
C VAL A 264 -7.63 -17.95 5.19
N HIS A 265 -7.65 -18.20 6.51
CA HIS A 265 -8.48 -19.25 7.09
C HIS A 265 -9.98 -18.92 7.11
N GLU A 266 -10.36 -17.67 6.89
CA GLU A 266 -11.76 -17.25 6.94
C GLU A 266 -12.38 -17.15 5.57
N ASP A 267 -11.70 -16.51 4.63
CA ASP A 267 -12.09 -16.49 3.23
C ASP A 267 -10.84 -16.64 2.33
N PRO A 268 -10.61 -17.84 1.76
CA PRO A 268 -9.46 -18.06 0.90
C PRO A 268 -9.55 -17.31 -0.44
N ASN A 269 -10.74 -16.82 -0.83
CA ASN A 269 -10.96 -16.12 -2.10
C ASN A 269 -10.85 -14.60 -1.98
N LEU A 270 -10.89 -14.07 -0.75
CA LEU A 270 -10.78 -12.65 -0.45
C LEU A 270 -9.51 -12.43 0.37
N LEU A 271 -8.39 -12.12 -0.29
CA LEU A 271 -7.12 -11.84 0.38
C LEU A 271 -6.99 -10.36 0.77
N VAL A 272 -7.39 -9.48 -0.14
CA VAL A 272 -7.36 -8.02 0.04
C VAL A 272 -8.78 -7.49 -0.16
N ALA A 273 -9.24 -6.72 0.80
CA ALA A 273 -10.54 -6.04 0.75
C ALA A 273 -10.37 -4.54 0.94
N TYR A 274 -11.28 -3.78 0.33
CA TYR A 274 -11.37 -2.34 0.52
C TYR A 274 -12.70 -2.01 1.20
N VAL A 275 -12.62 -1.45 2.41
CA VAL A 275 -13.74 -1.45 3.35
C VAL A 275 -13.96 -0.05 3.90
N PRO A 276 -15.20 0.46 3.95
CA PRO A 276 -15.52 1.72 4.60
C PRO A 276 -15.36 1.61 6.12
N GLU A 277 -14.96 2.70 6.76
CA GLU A 277 -14.78 2.78 8.23
C GLU A 277 -16.02 2.31 9.02
N GLU A 278 -17.24 2.63 8.57
CA GLU A 278 -18.48 2.26 9.27
C GLU A 278 -18.77 0.75 9.32
N ASN A 279 -18.11 -0.03 8.45
CA ASN A 279 -18.25 -1.49 8.40
C ASN A 279 -17.19 -2.22 9.21
N LEU A 280 -16.22 -1.52 9.81
CA LEU A 280 -15.19 -2.13 10.63
C LEU A 280 -15.54 -2.04 12.12
N LEU A 281 -15.15 -3.06 12.87
CA LEU A 281 -15.28 -3.14 14.32
C LEU A 281 -13.95 -3.54 14.95
N THR A 282 -13.64 -2.95 16.10
CA THR A 282 -12.56 -3.44 16.95
C THR A 282 -13.01 -4.73 17.64
N PRO A 283 -12.19 -5.80 17.61
CA PRO A 283 -12.52 -7.01 18.35
C PRO A 283 -12.63 -6.72 19.86
N ASN A 284 -13.64 -7.30 20.51
CA ASN A 284 -13.95 -7.03 21.93
C ASN A 284 -12.89 -7.55 22.91
N GLN A 285 -12.03 -8.46 22.47
CA GLN A 285 -10.97 -9.08 23.25
C GLN A 285 -9.66 -8.98 22.46
N GLN A 286 -8.52 -8.89 23.16
CA GLN A 286 -7.21 -8.97 22.52
C GLN A 286 -7.13 -10.25 21.70
N ASP A 287 -7.11 -10.08 20.37
CA ASP A 287 -7.07 -11.20 19.44
C ASP A 287 -5.62 -11.66 19.29
N MET A 288 -5.23 -12.57 20.19
CA MET A 288 -3.93 -13.24 20.16
C MET A 288 -3.90 -14.40 19.16
N ASP A 289 -4.99 -14.63 18.41
CA ASP A 289 -4.99 -15.70 17.43
C ASP A 289 -4.02 -15.39 16.30
N ARG A 290 -3.48 -16.48 15.75
CA ARG A 290 -2.57 -16.44 14.62
C ARG A 290 -3.30 -15.85 13.40
N PHE A 291 -2.70 -14.82 12.84
CA PHE A 291 -3.15 -14.18 11.62
C PHE A 291 -2.26 -14.63 10.45
N ASP A 292 -2.82 -15.41 9.53
CA ASP A 292 -2.07 -15.94 8.39
C ASP A 292 -2.51 -15.22 7.11
N HIS A 293 -1.55 -14.57 6.45
CA HIS A 293 -1.75 -13.94 5.15
C HIS A 293 -0.38 -13.78 4.42
N PRO A 294 -0.29 -14.02 3.10
CA PRO A 294 0.98 -13.98 2.36
C PRO A 294 1.72 -12.64 2.44
N TYR A 295 1.00 -11.53 2.57
CA TYR A 295 1.58 -10.19 2.60
C TYR A 295 2.06 -9.74 4.00
N VAL A 296 1.73 -10.50 5.05
CA VAL A 296 2.03 -10.09 6.44
C VAL A 296 3.53 -9.98 6.69
N SER A 297 4.32 -10.95 6.21
CA SER A 297 5.77 -10.99 6.42
C SER A 297 6.52 -9.81 5.79
N PHE A 298 5.91 -9.14 4.81
CA PHE A 298 6.52 -8.01 4.09
C PHE A 298 6.07 -6.65 4.64
N LEU A 299 4.84 -6.56 5.15
CA LEU A 299 4.23 -5.30 5.62
C LEU A 299 4.40 -5.08 7.12
N PHE A 300 4.68 -6.12 7.90
CA PHE A 300 4.75 -6.05 9.36
C PHE A 300 5.99 -6.75 9.91
N TYR A 301 6.58 -6.20 10.98
CA TYR A 301 7.72 -6.81 11.68
C TYR A 301 7.32 -8.00 12.58
N GLY A 302 6.04 -8.07 12.97
CA GLY A 302 5.51 -9.05 13.92
C GLY A 302 4.27 -8.51 14.63
N ALA A 303 3.83 -9.20 15.68
CA ALA A 303 2.75 -8.74 16.56
C ALA A 303 3.31 -7.99 17.79
N ASP A 304 2.57 -7.01 18.28
CA ASP A 304 2.81 -6.34 19.56
C ASP A 304 2.26 -7.16 20.74
N ALA A 305 2.46 -6.66 21.96
CA ALA A 305 1.97 -7.32 23.17
C ALA A 305 0.44 -7.26 23.35
N ALA A 306 -0.27 -6.49 22.51
CA ALA A 306 -1.72 -6.44 22.45
C ALA A 306 -2.31 -7.39 21.38
N GLY A 307 -1.46 -7.97 20.53
CA GLY A 307 -1.83 -8.88 19.44
C GLY A 307 -1.98 -8.19 18.08
N ASP A 308 -1.83 -6.87 18.00
CA ASP A 308 -1.88 -6.11 16.74
C ASP A 308 -0.54 -6.20 15.99
N LEU A 309 -0.56 -6.04 14.66
CA LEU A 309 0.66 -6.12 13.86
C LEU A 309 1.43 -4.80 13.85
N ILE A 310 2.76 -4.87 13.92
CA ILE A 310 3.65 -3.70 13.93
C ILE A 310 4.04 -3.36 12.48
N PRO A 311 3.55 -2.25 11.90
CA PRO A 311 3.85 -1.90 10.50
C PRO A 311 5.33 -1.56 10.30
N ILE A 312 5.87 -1.92 9.13
CA ILE A 312 7.22 -1.50 8.73
C ILE A 312 7.32 0.02 8.60
N LYS A 313 8.54 0.55 8.75
CA LYS A 313 8.79 2.01 8.71
C LYS A 313 8.27 2.63 7.41
N GLN A 314 8.53 2.01 6.27
CA GLN A 314 8.15 2.51 4.95
C GLN A 314 6.62 2.58 4.77
N LEU A 315 5.89 1.62 5.36
CA LEU A 315 4.42 1.62 5.31
C LEU A 315 3.84 2.76 6.15
N ARG A 316 4.45 3.02 7.32
CA ARG A 316 4.09 4.18 8.15
C ARG A 316 4.37 5.51 7.46
N GLU A 317 5.52 5.62 6.79
CA GLU A 317 5.89 6.81 6.01
C GLU A 317 4.93 7.04 4.83
N LYS A 318 4.50 5.97 4.13
CA LYS A 318 3.52 6.05 3.04
C LYS A 318 2.22 6.75 3.47
N TYR A 319 1.74 6.49 4.68
CA TYR A 319 0.48 7.05 5.21
C TYR A 319 0.69 8.16 6.26
N ASN A 320 1.91 8.66 6.43
CA ASN A 320 2.28 9.66 7.44
C ASN A 320 1.82 9.32 8.86
N GLN A 321 1.84 8.04 9.24
CA GLN A 321 1.40 7.59 10.55
C GLN A 321 2.58 7.40 11.52
N PRO A 322 2.47 7.85 12.78
CA PRO A 322 3.50 7.59 13.78
C PRO A 322 3.54 6.10 14.16
N ARG A 323 4.65 5.68 14.79
CA ARG A 323 4.71 4.35 15.42
C ARG A 323 3.76 4.35 16.61
N HIS A 324 2.89 3.35 16.69
CA HIS A 324 2.12 3.11 17.90
C HIS A 324 3.01 2.50 18.99
N GLU A 325 2.99 3.12 20.17
CA GLU A 325 3.65 2.62 21.37
C GLU A 325 2.57 2.20 22.36
N LEU A 326 2.70 0.98 22.91
CA LEU A 326 1.81 0.52 23.96
C LEU A 326 2.10 1.32 25.24
N PRO A 327 1.06 1.65 26.04
CA PRO A 327 1.26 2.27 27.34
C PRO A 327 2.24 1.45 28.17
N HIS A 328 3.31 2.09 28.62
CA HIS A 328 4.26 1.47 29.54
C HIS A 328 3.57 1.26 30.88
N ASP A 329 3.40 0.01 31.29
CA ASP A 329 2.92 -0.32 32.63
C ASP A 329 4.13 -0.39 33.58
N PRO A 330 4.32 0.60 34.48
CA PRO A 330 5.46 0.65 35.38
C PRO A 330 5.47 -0.49 36.41
N GLN A 331 4.42 -1.30 36.52
CA GLN A 331 4.37 -2.43 37.46
C GLN A 331 5.29 -3.60 37.07
N ASN A 332 5.78 -3.67 35.84
CA ASN A 332 6.65 -4.75 35.39
C ASN A 332 8.14 -4.60 35.77
N GLU A 333 8.55 -3.51 36.44
CA GLU A 333 9.93 -3.31 36.89
C GLU A 333 10.19 -3.66 38.38
N GLU A 334 9.16 -3.90 39.20
CA GLU A 334 9.36 -4.20 40.63
C GLU A 334 9.87 -5.63 40.90
N ASP A 335 9.76 -6.57 39.95
CA ASP A 335 10.24 -7.95 40.12
C ASP A 335 11.76 -8.13 39.87
N GLY A 336 12.49 -7.06 39.58
CA GLY A 336 13.92 -7.09 39.25
C GLY A 336 14.90 -6.75 40.39
N LYS A 337 14.43 -6.58 41.63
CA LYS A 337 15.28 -6.34 42.80
C LYS A 337 15.13 -7.49 43.80
N ASP A 338 15.73 -8.63 43.50
CA ASP A 338 16.22 -9.59 44.49
C ASP A 338 17.08 -10.65 43.78
N ALA A 339 18.40 -10.43 43.74
CA ALA A 339 19.41 -11.46 43.51
C ALA A 339 20.77 -11.02 44.07
#